data_AF-A0A0C9U151-F1
#
_entry.id   AF-A0A0C9U151-F1
#
_cell.length_a   1.000
_cell.length_b   1.000
_cell.length_c   1.000
_cell.angle_alpha   90.00
_cell.angle_beta   90.00
_cell.angle_gamma   90.00
#
_symmetry.space_group_name_H-M   'P 1'
#
loop_
_entity.id
_entity.type
_entity.pdbx_description
1 polymer ?
#
loop_
_entity_poly.entity_id
_entity_poly.type
_entity_poly.pdbx_seq_one_letter_code
_entity_poly.pdbx_strand_id
1 'polypeptide(L)' 'LLGMIKQTPDLYLDELQEMLSVSCDVNISRSTIWRTLRRSGFMMKKVSVS' A
#
# COMPACT_ATOMS: atom_id res chain seq x y z
N LEU A 1 -8.75 1.33 2.91
CA LEU A 1 -7.29 1.15 3.00
C LEU A 1 -6.90 0.03 3.98
N LEU A 2 -7.00 0.20 5.30
CA LEU A 2 -6.50 -0.78 6.29
C LEU A 2 -7.16 -2.17 6.19
N GLY A 3 -8.46 -2.22 5.88
CA GLY A 3 -9.18 -3.50 5.68
C GLY A 3 -8.75 -4.26 4.42
N MET A 4 -8.27 -3.58 3.38
CA MET A 4 -7.73 -4.21 2.16
C MET A 4 -6.34 -4.77 2.42
N ILE A 5 -5.47 -4.00 3.08
CA ILE A 5 -4.09 -4.42 3.40
C ILE A 5 -4.07 -5.65 4.31
N LYS A 6 -5.05 -5.78 5.22
CA LYS A 6 -5.20 -6.98 6.06
C LYS A 6 -5.62 -8.24 5.28
N GLN A 7 -6.33 -8.07 4.16
CA GLN A 7 -6.77 -9.19 3.32
C GLN A 7 -5.71 -9.58 2.28
N THR A 8 -4.82 -8.65 1.92
CA THR A 8 -3.79 -8.86 0.90
C THR A 8 -2.46 -8.26 1.36
N PRO A 9 -1.73 -8.94 2.27
CA PRO A 9 -0.52 -8.40 2.90
C PRO A 9 0.71 -8.38 1.99
N ASP A 10 0.69 -9.08 0.85
CA ASP A 10 1.82 -9.22 -0.08
C ASP A 10 1.79 -8.19 -1.25
N LEU A 11 0.98 -7.14 -1.13
CA LEU A 11 0.90 -6.08 -2.14
C LEU A 11 2.12 -5.15 -2.10
N TYR A 12 2.67 -4.86 -3.28
CA TYR A 12 3.62 -3.79 -3.46
C TYR A 12 2.93 -2.41 -3.34
N LEU A 13 3.73 -1.40 -3.05
CA LEU A 13 3.26 -0.01 -2.89
C LEU A 13 2.59 0.52 -4.17
N ASP A 14 3.12 0.11 -5.32
CA ASP A 14 2.67 0.54 -6.64
C ASP A 14 1.32 -0.10 -6.99
N GLU A 15 1.14 -1.39 -6.68
CA GLU A 15 -0.13 -2.11 -6.85
C GLU A 15 -1.22 -1.53 -5.92
N LEU A 16 -0.84 -1.18 -4.68
CA LEU A 16 -1.75 -0.52 -3.76
C LEU A 16 -2.15 0.88 -4.27
N GLN A 17 -1.23 1.61 -4.90
CA GLN A 17 -1.54 2.89 -5.53
C GLN A 17 -2.53 2.71 -6.68
N GLU A 18 -2.29 1.76 -7.57
CA GLU A 18 -3.16 1.46 -8.71
C GLU A 18 -4.56 1.08 -8.23
N MET A 19 -4.67 0.20 -7.24
CA MET A 19 -5.96 -0.19 -6.66
C MET A 19 -6.74 0.99 -6.08
N LEU A 20 -6.06 1.91 -5.41
CA LEU A 20 -6.70 3.11 -4.86
C LEU A 20 -7.13 4.07 -5.97
N SER A 21 -6.33 4.19 -7.03
CA SER A 21 -6.70 4.97 -8.20
C SER A 21 -7.93 4.40 -8.88
N VAL A 22 -8.00 3.08 -9.08
CA VAL A 22 -9.15 2.42 -9.72
C VAL A 22 -10.40 2.45 -8.85
N SER A 23 -10.26 2.20 -7.54
CA SER A 23 -11.40 2.04 -6.64
C SER A 23 -11.99 3.36 -6.15
N CYS A 24 -11.16 4.39 -6.04
CA CYS A 24 -11.54 5.67 -5.44
C CYS A 24 -11.37 6.85 -6.39
N ASP A 25 -10.92 6.63 -7.64
CA ASP A 25 -10.67 7.66 -8.66
C ASP A 25 -9.73 8.78 -8.16
N VAL A 26 -8.79 8.43 -7.28
CA VAL A 26 -7.85 9.37 -6.64
C VAL A 26 -6.41 9.01 -6.97
N ASN A 27 -5.65 10.01 -7.44
CA ASN A 27 -4.22 9.87 -7.63
C ASN A 27 -3.47 10.22 -6.32
N ILE A 28 -3.10 9.21 -5.55
CA ILE A 28 -2.35 9.37 -4.30
C ILE A 28 -0.89 8.97 -4.52
N SER A 29 0.05 9.85 -4.15
CA SER A 29 1.48 9.51 -4.26
C SER A 29 1.86 8.33 -3.35
N ARG A 30 2.81 7.50 -3.81
CA ARG A 30 3.41 6.40 -3.01
C ARG A 30 3.91 6.86 -1.65
N SER A 31 4.48 8.06 -1.59
CA SER A 31 4.95 8.71 -0.36
C SER A 31 3.83 8.91 0.66
N THR A 32 2.65 9.34 0.21
CA THR A 32 1.47 9.55 1.05
C THR A 32 0.92 8.21 1.56
N ILE A 33 0.85 7.20 0.68
CA ILE A 33 0.43 5.85 1.04
C ILE A 33 1.37 5.29 2.12
N TRP A 34 2.69 5.40 1.91
CA TRP A 34 3.69 4.92 2.87
C TRP A 34 3.61 5.62 4.23
N ARG A 35 3.47 6.95 4.27
CA ARG A 35 3.30 7.68 5.54
C ARG A 35 2.06 7.21 6.29
N THR A 36 0.97 6.93 5.56
CA THR A 36 -0.28 6.43 6.14
C THR A 36 -0.10 5.04 6.72
N LEU A 37 0.50 4.11 5.96
CA LEU A 37 0.84 2.76 6.40
C LEU A 37 1.67 2.78 7.68
N ARG A 38 2.74 3.57 7.69
CA ARG A 38 3.65 3.69 8.85
C ARG A 38 2.94 4.28 10.07
N ARG A 39 2.09 5.30 9.90
CA ARG A 39 1.27 5.87 10.98
C ARG A 39 0.26 4.85 11.54
N SER A 40 -0.19 3.91 10.71
CA SER A 40 -1.07 2.82 11.12
C SER A 40 -0.35 1.58 11.65
N GLY A 41 0.98 1.62 11.82
CA GLY A 41 1.77 0.54 12.41
C GLY A 41 2.20 -0.56 11.43
N PHE A 42 2.02 -0.36 10.12
CA PHE A 42 2.47 -1.33 9.11
C PHE A 42 3.96 -1.14 8.79
N MET A 43 4.64 -2.25 8.53
CA MET A 43 6.02 -2.31 8.07
C MET A 43 6.09 -3.00 6.71
N MET A 44 7.01 -2.58 5.84
CA MET A 44 7.28 -3.28 4.59
C MET A 44 8.12 -4.53 4.84
N LYS A 45 7.73 -5.62 4.20
CA LYS A 45 8.58 -6.80 4.07
C LYS A 45 9.63 -6.53 3.00
N LYS A 46 10.90 -6.82 3.30
CA LYS A 46 11.95 -6.76 2.30
C LYS A 46 11.90 -8.03 1.45
N VAL A 47 11.59 -7.89 0.16
CA VAL A 47 11.70 -8.98 -0.81
C VAL A 47 13.17 -9.08 -1.21
N SER A 48 13.77 -10.26 -1.01
CA SER A 48 15.13 -10.55 -1.49
C SER A 48 14.99 -11.48 -2.69
N VAL A 49 15.57 -11.11 -3.81
CA VAL A 49 15.72 -12.02 -4.96
C VAL A 49 17.04 -12.75 -4.76
N SER A 50 16.98 -14.07 -4.58
CA SER A 50 18.14 -14.97 -4.53
C SER A 50 18.46 -15.52 -5.91
#